data_AF-A0A3M9Y3C3-F1
#
_entry.id   AF-A0A3M9Y3C3-F1
#
_cell.length_a   1.000
_cell.length_b   1.000
_cell.length_c   1.000
_cell.angle_alpha   90.00
_cell.angle_beta   90.00
_cell.angle_gamma   90.00
#
_symmetry.space_group_name_H-M   'P 1'
#
loop_
_entity.id
_entity.type
_entity.pdbx_description
1 polymer ?
#
loop_
_entity_poly.entity_id
_entity_poly.type
_entity_poly.pdbx_seq_one_letter_code
_entity_poly.pdbx_strand_id
1 'polypeptide(L)'
;MQTLTFDEVLEEFLAGLDEDQTISDNRPGVRGVSKSLTRPNTAQSNRQSATAPSTGRLLESTMISRQQCYPVKGEENLSTEEDKLMSNSLRCQLHAMAPLIPRFHLFEIDDQPWFPSFLRARVQDALLATWVNRTPGLQPASPARLAADILEREIGQASLPSHTFIDFCAGSGGPTPTIERILNRRLAAASLPAATFVLTDLHPNPTSWSRAAAASSNLVYEPDPIDASAAPPSLLAQHRGSSPVSISSPSATKKKEKKEIFRLFNLAFHHFPDPLARRILRDTLSTSSGFAIFELQAREPASFLACCLLGLGVLVGAPYHAWRLRSWAVLFFCWVIPVLPFVLVFDGLVSSVRTRTPDEVEALMRTCGADCEAWEVRSGSDMHLWPVGYLHWIVATKKDVPGRQ
;
A
#
# COMPACT_ATOMS: atom_id res chain seq x y z
N MET A 1 -47.82 -9.72 -13.49
CA MET A 1 -46.60 -9.43 -12.71
C MET A 1 -45.62 -10.56 -12.95
N GLN A 2 -44.70 -10.39 -13.91
CA GLN A 2 -43.64 -11.38 -14.14
C GLN A 2 -42.54 -11.15 -13.10
N THR A 3 -42.15 -12.22 -12.42
CA THR A 3 -41.09 -12.27 -11.43
C THR A 3 -39.76 -12.32 -12.18
N LEU A 4 -38.96 -11.27 -12.08
CA LEU A 4 -37.61 -11.25 -12.64
C LEU A 4 -36.73 -12.27 -11.91
N THR A 5 -35.89 -12.95 -12.67
CA THR A 5 -34.92 -13.93 -12.17
C THR A 5 -33.71 -13.23 -11.55
N PHE A 6 -33.01 -13.92 -10.64
CA PHE A 6 -31.89 -13.37 -9.87
C PHE A 6 -30.76 -12.79 -10.75
N ASP A 7 -30.54 -13.36 -11.93
CA ASP A 7 -29.51 -12.89 -12.86
C ASP A 7 -29.90 -11.54 -13.51
N GLU A 8 -31.20 -11.28 -13.71
CA GLU A 8 -31.70 -10.00 -14.24
C GLU A 8 -31.58 -8.86 -13.23
N VAL A 9 -31.81 -9.15 -11.94
CA VAL A 9 -31.60 -8.18 -10.83
C VAL A 9 -30.11 -7.87 -10.63
N LEU A 10 -29.24 -8.85 -10.86
CA LEU A 10 -27.79 -8.68 -10.75
C LEU A 10 -27.21 -7.87 -11.93
N GLU A 11 -27.71 -8.10 -13.14
CA GLU A 11 -27.36 -7.29 -14.32
C GLU A 11 -27.84 -5.83 -14.16
N GLU A 12 -29.06 -5.58 -13.67
CA GLU A 12 -29.55 -4.21 -13.38
C GLU A 12 -28.71 -3.51 -12.28
N PHE A 13 -28.33 -4.23 -11.22
CA PHE A 13 -27.52 -3.66 -10.16
C PHE A 13 -26.06 -3.39 -10.60
N LEU A 14 -25.50 -4.23 -11.47
CA LEU A 14 -24.18 -4.00 -12.05
C LEU A 14 -24.21 -2.87 -13.10
N ALA A 15 -25.29 -2.75 -13.87
CA ALA A 15 -25.51 -1.63 -14.80
C ALA A 15 -25.65 -0.28 -14.05
N GLY A 16 -26.32 -0.27 -12.89
CA GLY A 16 -26.44 0.91 -12.03
C GLY A 16 -25.13 1.35 -11.34
N LEU A 17 -24.07 0.52 -11.39
CA LEU A 17 -22.72 0.89 -10.95
C LEU A 17 -21.84 1.43 -12.09
N ASP A 18 -22.25 1.25 -13.36
CA ASP A 18 -21.59 1.76 -14.57
C ASP A 18 -22.25 3.05 -15.12
N GLU A 19 -23.42 3.44 -14.63
CA GLU A 19 -24.24 4.53 -15.20
C GLU A 19 -23.78 5.97 -14.91
N ASP A 20 -22.63 6.20 -14.27
CA ASP A 20 -22.11 7.57 -14.05
C ASP A 20 -21.10 8.02 -15.12
N GLN A 21 -20.96 7.30 -16.24
CA GLN A 21 -20.17 7.72 -17.40
C GLN A 21 -20.71 7.12 -18.71
N THR A 22 -21.63 7.80 -19.39
CA THR A 22 -21.88 7.56 -20.82
C THR A 22 -21.77 8.85 -21.63
N ILE A 23 -20.63 9.01 -22.32
CA ILE A 23 -20.60 9.62 -23.65
C ILE A 23 -20.69 8.48 -24.66
N SER A 24 -21.61 8.62 -25.60
CA SER A 24 -21.99 7.65 -26.62
C SER A 24 -20.82 7.21 -27.52
N ASP A 25 -20.69 5.92 -27.80
CA ASP A 25 -20.58 5.49 -29.21
C ASP A 25 -20.99 4.03 -29.48
N ASN A 26 -21.39 3.82 -30.74
CA ASN A 26 -22.20 2.74 -31.29
C ASN A 26 -21.42 1.47 -31.76
N ARG A 27 -21.95 0.28 -31.40
CA ARG A 27 -22.00 -1.03 -32.14
C ARG A 27 -20.70 -1.84 -32.42
N PRO A 28 -20.80 -3.11 -32.89
CA PRO A 28 -21.44 -4.27 -32.28
C PRO A 28 -20.49 -5.51 -32.22
N GLY A 29 -20.84 -6.52 -31.41
CA GLY A 29 -19.93 -7.56 -30.92
C GLY A 29 -19.62 -8.77 -31.81
N VAL A 30 -18.85 -9.70 -31.24
CA VAL A 30 -18.67 -11.08 -31.70
C VAL A 30 -18.49 -12.01 -30.49
N ARG A 31 -19.15 -13.17 -30.57
CA ARG A 31 -19.30 -14.23 -29.55
C ARG A 31 -18.03 -15.05 -29.33
N GLY A 32 -18.02 -15.73 -28.18
CA GLY A 32 -16.88 -16.43 -27.59
C GLY A 32 -16.40 -17.70 -28.29
N VAL A 33 -15.33 -18.26 -27.74
CA VAL A 33 -15.00 -19.70 -27.83
C VAL A 33 -14.31 -20.12 -26.52
N SER A 34 -14.88 -21.13 -25.89
CA SER A 34 -14.37 -21.90 -24.76
C SER A 34 -13.20 -22.79 -25.20
N LYS A 35 -12.11 -22.87 -24.42
CA LYS A 35 -11.17 -23.99 -24.47
C LYS A 35 -10.63 -24.41 -23.09
N SER A 36 -10.63 -25.72 -22.95
CA SER A 36 -10.31 -26.62 -21.85
C SER A 36 -8.92 -26.45 -21.22
N LEU A 37 -8.86 -26.52 -19.89
CA LEU A 37 -7.64 -26.78 -19.12
C LEU A 37 -7.38 -28.29 -18.98
N THR A 38 -6.20 -28.71 -19.38
CA THR A 38 -5.54 -29.96 -18.97
C THR A 38 -4.45 -29.62 -17.95
N ARG A 39 -4.52 -30.22 -16.75
CA ARG A 39 -3.41 -30.32 -15.79
C ARG A 39 -2.40 -31.37 -16.28
N PRO A 40 -1.12 -31.34 -15.82
CA PRO A 40 -0.80 -32.22 -14.68
C PRO A 40 0.29 -31.75 -13.70
N ASN A 41 0.17 -32.30 -12.50
CA ASN A 41 1.18 -32.85 -11.57
C ASN A 41 2.35 -32.01 -11.02
N THR A 42 2.19 -31.69 -9.73
CA THR A 42 3.03 -32.12 -8.60
C THR A 42 4.38 -32.77 -8.90
N ALA A 43 5.44 -32.17 -8.34
CA ALA A 43 6.65 -32.87 -7.90
C ALA A 43 7.09 -32.34 -6.52
N GLN A 44 7.39 -33.29 -5.65
CA GLN A 44 7.82 -33.18 -4.26
C GLN A 44 9.34 -32.94 -4.11
N SER A 45 9.68 -32.53 -2.88
CA SER A 45 10.98 -32.66 -2.20
C SER A 45 11.97 -31.52 -2.50
N ASN A 46 12.81 -31.05 -1.57
CA ASN A 46 13.29 -31.66 -0.34
C ASN A 46 13.72 -30.57 0.66
N ARG A 47 13.49 -30.83 1.95
CA ARG A 47 14.06 -30.06 3.07
C ARG A 47 15.56 -30.29 3.13
N GLN A 48 16.34 -29.21 3.29
CA GLN A 48 17.61 -29.27 4.02
C GLN A 48 17.70 -28.11 5.01
N SER A 49 17.85 -28.51 6.26
CA SER A 49 18.15 -27.71 7.44
C SER A 49 19.60 -27.20 7.40
N ALA A 50 19.81 -25.93 7.76
CA ALA A 50 21.12 -25.44 8.17
C ALA A 50 21.00 -24.60 9.43
N THR A 51 21.84 -24.96 10.39
CA THR A 51 22.00 -24.49 11.76
C THR A 51 22.69 -23.12 11.86
N ALA A 52 22.28 -22.34 12.85
CA ALA A 52 22.92 -21.09 13.31
C ALA A 52 24.30 -21.34 13.95
N PRO A 53 25.09 -20.27 14.16
CA PRO A 53 25.44 -19.98 15.55
C PRO A 53 25.54 -18.48 15.95
N SER A 54 25.18 -18.28 17.23
CA SER A 54 25.79 -17.43 18.28
C SER A 54 26.09 -15.94 18.07
N THR A 55 25.24 -15.13 18.73
CA THR A 55 25.56 -14.12 19.76
C THR A 55 27.01 -13.66 19.96
N GLY A 56 27.24 -12.36 19.76
CA GLY A 56 28.32 -11.57 20.35
C GLY A 56 27.76 -10.23 20.83
N ARG A 57 28.11 -9.85 22.05
CA ARG A 57 27.51 -8.80 22.89
C ARG A 57 28.44 -7.57 22.93
N LEU A 58 27.86 -6.41 23.25
CA LEU A 58 28.42 -5.31 24.09
C LEU A 58 29.50 -4.39 23.47
N LEU A 59 29.21 -3.09 23.28
CA LEU A 59 29.48 -2.01 24.26
C LEU A 59 29.19 -0.60 23.71
N GLU A 60 28.69 0.24 24.61
CA GLU A 60 28.48 1.69 24.53
C GLU A 60 29.79 2.48 24.32
N SER A 61 29.68 3.67 23.73
CA SER A 61 30.29 4.86 24.33
C SER A 61 29.69 6.15 23.77
N THR A 62 29.20 6.98 24.68
CA THR A 62 28.68 8.33 24.47
C THR A 62 29.79 9.32 24.78
N MET A 63 30.09 10.26 23.88
CA MET A 63 30.82 11.49 24.25
C MET A 63 30.16 12.71 23.61
N ILE A 64 29.55 13.51 24.48
CA ILE A 64 29.05 14.85 24.25
C ILE A 64 30.23 15.80 24.47
N SER A 65 30.65 16.53 23.43
CA SER A 65 31.57 17.65 23.56
C SER A 65 30.81 18.95 23.37
N ARG A 66 30.74 19.75 24.44
CA ARG A 66 30.29 21.14 24.44
C ARG A 66 31.42 22.02 23.89
N GLN A 67 31.16 22.79 22.85
CA GLN A 67 31.96 23.97 22.53
C GLN A 67 31.13 25.23 22.67
N GLN A 68 31.76 26.21 23.32
CA GLN A 68 31.26 27.49 23.77
C GLN A 68 31.91 28.54 22.86
N CYS A 69 31.13 29.33 22.11
CA CYS A 69 31.65 30.40 21.25
C CYS A 69 31.58 31.76 21.94
N TYR A 70 32.66 32.54 21.81
CA TYR A 70 32.74 33.97 22.13
C TYR A 70 32.41 34.81 20.88
N PRO A 71 31.90 36.06 21.03
CA PRO A 71 31.39 36.83 19.91
C PRO A 71 32.50 37.61 19.19
N VAL A 72 32.45 37.63 17.85
CA VAL A 72 33.20 38.56 17.01
C VAL A 72 32.20 39.49 16.34
N LYS A 73 32.40 40.80 16.52
CA LYS A 73 31.65 41.88 15.87
C LYS A 73 32.08 42.01 14.41
N GLY A 74 31.10 42.13 13.52
CA GLY A 74 31.26 42.50 12.13
C GLY A 74 29.89 42.63 11.48
N GLU A 75 29.29 43.80 11.62
CA GLU A 75 28.09 44.20 10.88
C GLU A 75 28.48 44.41 9.41
N GLU A 76 27.81 43.71 8.48
CA GLU A 76 27.17 44.28 7.29
C GLU A 76 26.63 43.13 6.40
N ASN A 77 25.34 43.23 6.03
CA ASN A 77 24.58 42.38 5.09
C ASN A 77 24.16 40.95 5.52
N LEU A 78 23.74 40.75 6.77
CA LEU A 78 23.24 39.46 7.28
C LEU A 78 21.70 39.32 7.36
N SER A 79 20.93 40.39 7.20
CA SER A 79 19.49 40.36 7.51
C SER A 79 18.67 39.46 6.59
N THR A 80 19.03 39.31 5.30
CA THR A 80 18.18 38.54 4.36
C THR A 80 18.43 37.03 4.35
N GLU A 81 19.65 36.58 4.68
CA GLU A 81 19.98 35.15 4.77
C GLU A 81 19.68 34.60 6.16
N GLU A 82 19.96 35.34 7.24
CA GLU A 82 19.59 34.92 8.59
C GLU A 82 18.07 34.96 8.79
N ASP A 83 17.33 35.92 8.23
CA ASP A 83 15.85 35.91 8.28
C ASP A 83 15.26 34.76 7.44
N LYS A 84 15.89 34.35 6.34
CA LYS A 84 15.48 33.16 5.58
C LYS A 84 15.83 31.88 6.33
N LEU A 85 17.00 31.82 6.97
CA LEU A 85 17.45 30.66 7.73
C LEU A 85 16.63 30.51 9.03
N MET A 86 16.32 31.61 9.71
CA MET A 86 15.40 31.67 10.85
C MET A 86 13.97 31.39 10.42
N SER A 87 13.47 31.91 9.29
CA SER A 87 12.12 31.61 8.78
C SER A 87 11.98 30.15 8.35
N ASN A 88 13.02 29.56 7.74
CA ASN A 88 13.05 28.13 7.39
C ASN A 88 13.23 27.25 8.64
N SER A 89 14.03 27.68 9.62
CA SER A 89 14.20 26.99 10.90
C SER A 89 12.95 27.08 11.78
N LEU A 90 12.27 28.22 11.82
CA LEU A 90 11.00 28.43 12.51
C LEU A 90 9.86 27.71 11.79
N ARG A 91 9.83 27.65 10.44
CA ARG A 91 8.90 26.78 9.69
C ARG A 91 9.16 25.29 9.93
N CYS A 92 10.42 24.87 10.06
CA CYS A 92 10.76 23.49 10.45
C CYS A 92 10.40 23.18 11.91
N GLN A 93 10.43 24.18 12.80
CA GLN A 93 10.09 24.01 14.22
C GLN A 93 8.59 24.13 14.50
N LEU A 94 7.80 24.78 13.64
CA LEU A 94 6.37 25.06 13.91
C LEU A 94 5.40 23.92 13.59
N HIS A 95 5.84 22.76 13.10
CA HIS A 95 4.92 21.62 12.86
C HIS A 95 5.41 20.23 13.26
N ALA A 96 6.56 20.07 13.92
CA ALA A 96 6.90 18.80 14.57
C ALA A 96 6.31 18.76 16.00
N MET A 97 4.98 18.82 16.11
CA MET A 97 4.32 18.50 17.38
C MET A 97 4.47 17.00 17.59
N ALA A 98 5.26 16.59 18.58
CA ALA A 98 5.37 15.18 18.95
C ALA A 98 3.96 14.60 19.14
N PRO A 99 3.66 13.42 18.58
CA PRO A 99 2.33 12.83 18.68
C PRO A 99 1.98 12.65 20.16
N LEU A 100 0.74 13.02 20.54
CA LEU A 100 0.25 12.93 21.92
C LEU A 100 0.36 11.50 22.47
N ILE A 101 0.26 10.51 21.59
CA ILE A 101 0.36 9.09 21.92
C ILE A 101 1.70 8.58 21.41
N PRO A 102 2.59 8.09 22.29
CA PRO A 102 3.84 7.50 21.87
C PRO A 102 3.58 6.21 21.09
N ARG A 103 4.51 5.84 20.20
CA ARG A 103 4.40 4.61 19.43
C ARG A 103 4.64 3.41 20.33
N PHE A 104 3.71 2.47 20.33
CA PHE A 104 3.87 1.19 21.02
C PHE A 104 4.04 0.05 20.01
N HIS A 105 4.80 -0.97 20.38
CA HIS A 105 4.96 -2.18 19.58
C HIS A 105 4.25 -3.33 20.29
N LEU A 106 2.92 -3.37 20.13
CA LEU A 106 2.06 -4.41 20.66
C LEU A 106 1.81 -5.49 19.58
N PHE A 107 1.29 -6.64 20.01
CA PHE A 107 0.94 -7.72 19.10
C PHE A 107 -0.50 -7.58 18.61
N GLU A 108 -0.73 -7.93 17.34
CA GLU A 108 -2.06 -8.14 16.77
C GLU A 108 -2.44 -9.61 16.93
N ILE A 109 -3.71 -9.88 17.21
CA ILE A 109 -4.26 -11.22 17.44
C ILE A 109 -4.20 -12.02 16.15
N ASP A 110 -4.56 -11.43 15.01
CA ASP A 110 -4.59 -12.14 13.74
C ASP A 110 -3.20 -12.59 13.24
N ASP A 111 -2.15 -11.84 13.56
CA ASP A 111 -0.75 -12.15 13.33
C ASP A 111 -0.25 -13.36 14.14
N GLN A 112 -0.96 -13.78 15.19
CA GLN A 112 -0.44 -14.82 16.08
C GLN A 112 -0.56 -16.22 15.49
N PRO A 113 0.45 -17.11 15.65
CA PRO A 113 0.45 -18.46 15.08
C PRO A 113 -0.68 -19.35 15.62
N TRP A 114 -1.18 -19.05 16.81
CA TRP A 114 -2.30 -19.78 17.43
C TRP A 114 -3.68 -19.31 16.93
N PHE A 115 -3.78 -18.17 16.24
CA PHE A 115 -5.06 -17.67 15.77
C PHE A 115 -5.60 -18.53 14.62
N PRO A 116 -6.85 -19.04 14.70
CA PRO A 116 -7.36 -19.99 13.72
C PRO A 116 -7.34 -19.46 12.30
N SER A 117 -6.78 -20.24 11.37
CA SER A 117 -6.58 -19.84 9.97
C SER A 117 -7.89 -19.47 9.26
N PHE A 118 -8.99 -20.15 9.56
CA PHE A 118 -10.29 -19.85 8.97
C PHE A 118 -10.87 -18.50 9.47
N LEU A 119 -10.55 -18.09 10.70
CA LEU A 119 -10.95 -16.78 11.23
C LEU A 119 -10.04 -15.69 10.66
N ARG A 120 -8.73 -15.94 10.58
CA ARG A 120 -7.78 -15.04 9.91
C ARG A 120 -8.21 -14.71 8.49
N ALA A 121 -8.63 -15.72 7.72
CA ALA A 121 -9.15 -15.51 6.37
C ALA A 121 -10.36 -14.54 6.37
N ARG A 122 -11.25 -14.62 7.36
CA ARG A 122 -12.42 -13.73 7.47
C ARG A 122 -12.07 -12.32 7.93
N VAL A 123 -11.07 -12.17 8.79
CA VAL A 123 -10.50 -10.86 9.16
C VAL A 123 -9.91 -10.20 7.91
N GLN A 124 -9.09 -10.94 7.14
CA GLN A 124 -8.51 -10.47 5.89
C GLN A 124 -9.58 -10.12 4.83
N ASP A 125 -10.64 -10.93 4.69
CA ASP A 125 -11.77 -10.64 3.81
C ASP A 125 -12.44 -9.30 4.19
N ALA A 126 -12.62 -9.05 5.49
CA ALA A 126 -13.21 -7.81 5.99
C ALA A 126 -12.29 -6.60 5.77
N LEU A 127 -10.99 -6.73 6.03
CA LEU A 127 -10.00 -5.67 5.77
C LEU A 127 -9.91 -5.33 4.27
N LEU A 128 -9.91 -6.36 3.41
CA LEU A 128 -9.95 -6.16 1.95
C LEU A 128 -11.23 -5.41 1.55
N ALA A 129 -12.39 -5.81 2.09
CA ALA A 129 -13.65 -5.13 1.83
C ALA A 129 -13.61 -3.64 2.25
N THR A 130 -13.01 -3.31 3.39
CA THR A 130 -12.80 -1.93 3.84
C THR A 130 -11.94 -1.12 2.87
N TRP A 131 -10.93 -1.73 2.25
CA TRP A 131 -10.07 -1.08 1.28
C TRP A 131 -10.76 -0.79 -0.06
N VAL A 132 -11.53 -1.76 -0.57
CA VAL A 132 -11.99 -1.73 -1.98
C VAL A 132 -13.42 -1.24 -2.12
N ASN A 133 -14.27 -1.45 -1.13
CA ASN A 133 -15.67 -1.03 -1.18
C ASN A 133 -15.82 0.41 -0.69
N ARG A 134 -16.82 1.08 -1.26
CA ARG A 134 -17.33 2.35 -0.77
C ARG A 134 -18.67 2.09 -0.11
N THR A 135 -18.89 2.57 1.11
CA THR A 135 -20.23 2.59 1.71
C THR A 135 -21.01 3.81 1.22
N PRO A 136 -22.07 3.63 0.41
CA PRO A 136 -22.85 4.76 -0.11
C PRO A 136 -23.40 5.63 1.01
N GLY A 137 -23.37 6.95 0.83
CA GLY A 137 -23.82 7.92 1.82
C GLY A 137 -22.82 8.22 2.95
N LEU A 138 -21.91 7.30 3.30
CA LEU A 138 -20.92 7.51 4.37
C LEU A 138 -19.52 7.83 3.85
N GLN A 139 -19.17 7.30 2.68
CA GLN A 139 -17.85 7.44 2.09
C GLN A 139 -17.95 8.15 0.73
N PRO A 140 -17.09 9.13 0.42
CA PRO A 140 -17.03 9.72 -0.92
C PRO A 140 -16.35 8.79 -1.93
N ALA A 141 -15.37 8.01 -1.48
CA ALA A 141 -14.59 7.07 -2.27
C ALA A 141 -14.12 5.90 -1.39
N SER A 142 -13.75 4.77 -2.00
CA SER A 142 -13.05 3.71 -1.27
C SER A 142 -11.60 4.13 -1.00
N PRO A 143 -10.96 3.64 0.07
CA PRO A 143 -9.57 3.97 0.33
C PRO A 143 -8.61 3.57 -0.81
N ALA A 144 -8.87 2.47 -1.52
CA ALA A 144 -8.08 2.08 -2.68
C ALA A 144 -8.17 3.10 -3.83
N ARG A 145 -9.35 3.76 -4.01
CA ARG A 145 -9.49 4.85 -4.97
C ARG A 145 -8.70 6.08 -4.53
N LEU A 146 -8.74 6.43 -3.24
CA LEU A 146 -7.94 7.54 -2.73
C LEU A 146 -6.43 7.28 -2.91
N ALA A 147 -5.96 6.07 -2.63
CA ALA A 147 -4.56 5.69 -2.87
C ALA A 147 -4.16 5.86 -4.34
N ALA A 148 -5.04 5.49 -5.28
CA ALA A 148 -4.83 5.75 -6.70
C ALA A 148 -4.78 7.26 -7.01
N ASP A 149 -5.73 8.05 -6.49
CA ASP A 149 -5.76 9.51 -6.66
C ASP A 149 -4.48 10.17 -6.11
N ILE A 150 -3.98 9.70 -4.96
CA ILE A 150 -2.73 10.17 -4.35
C ILE A 150 -1.52 9.83 -5.24
N LEU A 151 -1.40 8.58 -5.71
CA LEU A 151 -0.30 8.20 -6.60
C LEU A 151 -0.29 9.04 -7.88
N GLU A 152 -1.46 9.24 -8.50
CA GLU A 152 -1.60 10.06 -9.71
C GLU A 152 -1.25 11.53 -9.47
N ARG A 153 -1.68 12.09 -8.32
CA ARG A 153 -1.41 13.47 -7.92
C ARG A 153 0.07 13.71 -7.61
N GLU A 154 0.69 12.82 -6.83
CA GLU A 154 2.05 13.04 -6.33
C GLU A 154 3.13 12.66 -7.34
N ILE A 155 2.89 11.64 -8.17
CA ILE A 155 3.85 11.18 -9.20
C ILE A 155 3.60 11.90 -10.54
N GLY A 156 2.36 12.31 -10.80
CA GLY A 156 1.93 12.88 -12.06
C GLY A 156 1.49 11.79 -13.05
N GLN A 157 0.31 11.98 -13.66
CA GLN A 157 -0.31 10.99 -14.55
C GLN A 157 0.61 10.54 -15.70
N ALA A 158 1.35 11.47 -16.32
CA ALA A 158 2.28 11.18 -17.42
C ALA A 158 3.51 10.37 -16.99
N SER A 159 3.86 10.40 -15.70
CA SER A 159 5.02 9.68 -15.14
C SER A 159 4.65 8.28 -14.65
N LEU A 160 3.38 7.97 -14.38
CA LEU A 160 2.97 6.63 -13.93
C LEU A 160 3.46 5.50 -14.86
N PRO A 161 3.39 5.61 -16.21
CA PRO A 161 3.80 4.53 -17.11
C PRO A 161 5.30 4.20 -17.08
N SER A 162 6.14 5.15 -16.66
CA SER A 162 7.59 4.94 -16.53
C SER A 162 7.95 4.12 -15.29
N HIS A 163 6.98 3.79 -14.44
CA HIS A 163 7.20 3.04 -13.21
C HIS A 163 6.67 1.60 -13.28
N THR A 164 7.35 0.71 -12.56
CA THR A 164 6.83 -0.56 -12.08
C THR A 164 6.61 -0.44 -10.58
N PHE A 165 5.34 -0.51 -10.17
CA PHE A 165 4.91 -0.46 -8.78
C PHE A 165 5.04 -1.84 -8.15
N ILE A 166 5.85 -1.98 -7.13
CA ILE A 166 6.03 -3.24 -6.40
C ILE A 166 5.46 -3.07 -5.00
N ASP A 167 4.38 -3.78 -4.71
CA ASP A 167 3.77 -3.86 -3.39
C ASP A 167 4.53 -4.87 -2.53
N PHE A 168 5.23 -4.36 -1.53
CA PHE A 168 5.93 -5.16 -0.55
C PHE A 168 5.00 -5.38 0.64
N CYS A 169 4.91 -6.64 1.06
CA CYS A 169 3.98 -7.09 2.10
C CYS A 169 2.52 -7.03 1.63
N ALA A 170 2.28 -7.51 0.40
CA ALA A 170 0.97 -7.49 -0.23
C ALA A 170 -0.07 -8.40 0.48
N GLY A 171 0.35 -9.32 1.33
CA GLY A 171 -0.51 -10.27 2.04
C GLY A 171 -1.40 -11.06 1.06
N SER A 172 -2.72 -10.94 1.21
CA SER A 172 -3.69 -11.54 0.27
C SER A 172 -3.97 -10.70 -1.00
N GLY A 173 -3.18 -9.64 -1.23
CA GLY A 173 -3.22 -8.76 -2.41
C GLY A 173 -3.58 -7.30 -2.09
N GLY A 174 -4.19 -7.05 -0.93
CA GLY A 174 -4.49 -5.70 -0.45
C GLY A 174 -5.28 -4.83 -1.44
N PRO A 175 -5.09 -3.51 -1.43
CA PRO A 175 -5.76 -2.59 -2.35
C PRO A 175 -5.14 -2.57 -3.76
N THR A 176 -3.94 -3.13 -3.93
CA THR A 176 -3.13 -2.99 -5.14
C THR A 176 -3.84 -3.41 -6.44
N PRO A 177 -4.57 -4.55 -6.52
CA PRO A 177 -5.35 -4.90 -7.71
C PRO A 177 -6.43 -3.87 -8.08
N THR A 178 -6.97 -3.14 -7.09
CA THR A 178 -7.96 -2.09 -7.33
C THR A 178 -7.28 -0.79 -7.75
N ILE A 179 -6.16 -0.43 -7.11
CA ILE A 179 -5.33 0.73 -7.49
C ILE A 179 -4.87 0.59 -8.94
N GLU A 180 -4.31 -0.57 -9.31
CA GLU A 180 -3.87 -0.90 -10.67
C GLU A 180 -4.98 -0.67 -11.69
N ARG A 181 -6.16 -1.24 -11.44
CA ARG A 181 -7.30 -1.13 -12.35
C ARG A 181 -7.77 0.30 -12.54
N ILE A 182 -7.83 1.08 -11.45
CA ILE A 182 -8.26 2.49 -11.50
C ILE A 182 -7.26 3.31 -12.32
N LEU A 183 -5.97 3.21 -12.00
CA LEU A 183 -4.93 3.98 -12.68
C LEU A 183 -4.81 3.59 -14.15
N ASN A 184 -4.76 2.30 -14.48
CA ASN A 184 -4.63 1.86 -15.87
C ASN A 184 -5.86 2.18 -16.74
N ARG A 185 -7.07 2.24 -16.15
CA ARG A 185 -8.25 2.76 -16.87
C ARG A 185 -8.11 4.23 -17.21
N ARG A 186 -7.62 5.05 -16.28
CA ARG A 186 -7.38 6.50 -16.51
C ARG A 186 -6.26 6.74 -17.52
N LEU A 187 -5.17 5.98 -17.42
CA LEU A 187 -4.07 6.03 -18.41
C LEU A 187 -4.57 5.65 -19.80
N ALA A 188 -5.39 4.60 -19.93
CA ALA A 188 -6.00 4.25 -21.21
C ALA A 188 -6.91 5.36 -21.77
N ALA A 189 -7.73 5.99 -20.92
CA ALA A 189 -8.56 7.13 -21.32
C ALA A 189 -7.72 8.35 -21.76
N ALA A 190 -6.55 8.54 -21.17
CA ALA A 190 -5.57 9.56 -21.56
C ALA A 190 -4.66 9.14 -22.73
N SER A 191 -4.90 7.97 -23.35
CA SER A 191 -4.04 7.41 -24.41
C SER A 191 -2.56 7.21 -24.00
N LEU A 192 -2.32 6.95 -22.71
CA LEU A 192 -1.01 6.67 -22.14
C LEU A 192 -0.78 5.15 -21.98
N PRO A 193 0.49 4.68 -22.01
CA PRO A 193 0.79 3.28 -21.75
C PRO A 193 0.41 2.86 -20.33
N ALA A 194 0.14 1.57 -20.12
CA ALA A 194 -0.18 1.07 -18.79
C ALA A 194 1.04 1.02 -17.85
N ALA A 195 0.81 1.37 -16.59
CA ALA A 195 1.72 1.11 -15.48
C ALA A 195 1.66 -0.36 -15.07
N THR A 196 2.79 -0.91 -14.61
CA THR A 196 2.88 -2.32 -14.19
C THR A 196 2.89 -2.40 -12.67
N PHE A 197 2.13 -3.35 -12.12
CA PHE A 197 2.04 -3.62 -10.69
C PHE A 197 2.52 -5.05 -10.39
N VAL A 198 3.23 -5.21 -9.27
CA VAL A 198 3.79 -6.48 -8.81
C VAL A 198 3.40 -6.69 -7.35
N LEU A 199 2.80 -7.83 -7.03
CA LEU A 199 2.53 -8.25 -5.66
C LEU A 199 3.69 -9.11 -5.14
N THR A 200 4.22 -8.78 -3.97
CA THR A 200 5.30 -9.54 -3.32
C THR A 200 5.08 -9.61 -1.81
N ASP A 201 5.56 -10.68 -1.18
CA ASP A 201 5.46 -10.84 0.27
C ASP A 201 6.58 -11.75 0.80
N LEU A 202 6.90 -11.64 2.08
CA LEU A 202 7.76 -12.61 2.78
C LEU A 202 7.03 -13.95 2.99
N HIS A 203 5.71 -13.92 3.05
CA HIS A 203 4.83 -15.09 3.10
C HIS A 203 3.83 -15.06 1.93
N PRO A 204 4.28 -15.38 0.69
CA PRO A 204 3.46 -15.25 -0.51
C PRO A 204 2.11 -15.98 -0.44
N ASN A 205 1.08 -15.38 -1.05
CA ASN A 205 -0.24 -16.00 -1.20
C ASN A 205 -0.68 -16.11 -2.69
N PRO A 206 -0.01 -16.97 -3.50
CA PRO A 206 -0.33 -17.10 -4.93
C PRO A 206 -1.78 -17.48 -5.21
N THR A 207 -2.42 -18.22 -4.30
CA THR A 207 -3.84 -18.60 -4.44
C THR A 207 -4.73 -17.36 -4.48
N SER A 208 -4.51 -16.39 -3.59
CA SER A 208 -5.27 -15.13 -3.58
C SER A 208 -4.93 -14.23 -4.78
N TRP A 209 -3.66 -14.20 -5.19
CA TRP A 209 -3.20 -13.30 -6.24
C TRP A 209 -3.52 -13.78 -7.66
N SER A 210 -3.57 -15.09 -7.89
CA SER A 210 -3.76 -15.68 -9.22
C SER A 210 -5.02 -15.18 -9.93
N ARG A 211 -6.13 -15.02 -9.22
CA ARG A 211 -7.39 -14.51 -9.78
C ARG A 211 -7.27 -13.05 -10.20
N ALA A 212 -6.62 -12.23 -9.37
CA ALA A 212 -6.42 -10.81 -9.67
C ALA A 212 -5.47 -10.63 -10.86
N ALA A 213 -4.36 -11.36 -10.88
CA ALA A 213 -3.40 -11.34 -11.99
C ALA A 213 -3.99 -11.88 -13.30
N ALA A 214 -4.90 -12.86 -13.24
CA ALA A 214 -5.61 -13.34 -14.43
C ALA A 214 -6.56 -12.29 -15.03
N ALA A 215 -6.97 -11.29 -14.25
CA ALA A 215 -7.89 -10.24 -14.69
C ALA A 215 -7.18 -9.02 -15.31
N SER A 216 -5.85 -8.89 -15.19
CA SER A 216 -5.08 -7.79 -15.80
C SER A 216 -3.69 -8.26 -16.21
N SER A 217 -3.31 -8.01 -17.47
CA SER A 217 -1.94 -8.26 -17.96
C SER A 217 -0.89 -7.32 -17.35
N ASN A 218 -1.32 -6.30 -16.61
CA ASN A 218 -0.45 -5.32 -15.95
C ASN A 218 -0.29 -5.58 -14.45
N LEU A 219 -0.89 -6.65 -13.92
CA LEU A 219 -0.73 -7.10 -12.55
C LEU A 219 -0.06 -8.47 -12.54
N VAL A 220 1.17 -8.53 -12.03
CA VAL A 220 1.93 -9.78 -11.86
C VAL A 220 2.24 -9.99 -10.37
N TYR A 221 2.77 -11.16 -10.01
CA TYR A 221 3.16 -11.45 -8.64
C TYR A 221 4.43 -12.28 -8.61
N GLU A 222 5.19 -12.16 -7.53
CA GLU A 222 6.35 -12.99 -7.23
C GLU A 222 5.91 -14.13 -6.30
N PRO A 223 5.87 -15.40 -6.76
CA PRO A 223 5.48 -16.53 -5.93
C PRO A 223 6.49 -16.89 -4.84
N ASP A 224 7.76 -16.49 -4.98
CA ASP A 224 8.79 -16.79 -4.01
C ASP A 224 8.84 -15.76 -2.86
N PRO A 225 9.23 -16.15 -1.63
CA PRO A 225 9.38 -15.23 -0.51
C PRO A 225 10.34 -14.06 -0.79
N ILE A 226 9.87 -12.83 -0.60
CA ILE A 226 10.66 -11.60 -0.77
C ILE A 226 10.77 -10.85 0.57
N ASP A 227 11.99 -10.68 1.05
CA ASP A 227 12.29 -9.81 2.19
C ASP A 227 12.35 -8.34 1.73
N ALA A 228 11.42 -7.52 2.22
CA ALA A 228 11.35 -6.09 1.91
C ALA A 228 12.60 -5.29 2.36
N SER A 229 13.39 -5.83 3.27
CA SER A 229 14.64 -5.23 3.76
C SER A 229 15.87 -5.62 2.94
N ALA A 230 15.72 -6.55 1.99
CA ALA A 230 16.78 -7.05 1.12
C ALA A 230 16.18 -7.58 -0.19
N ALA A 231 15.54 -6.69 -0.98
CA ALA A 231 14.89 -7.11 -2.21
C ALA A 231 15.91 -7.70 -3.21
N PRO A 232 15.69 -8.89 -3.78
CA PRO A 232 16.64 -9.53 -4.67
C PRO A 232 16.97 -8.65 -5.89
N PRO A 233 18.26 -8.43 -6.22
CA PRO A 233 18.65 -7.67 -7.41
C PRO A 233 18.07 -8.24 -8.71
N SER A 234 17.85 -9.55 -8.78
CA SER A 234 17.21 -10.23 -9.92
C SER A 234 15.77 -9.79 -10.11
N LEU A 235 14.96 -9.75 -9.04
CA LEU A 235 13.57 -9.27 -9.05
C LEU A 235 13.51 -7.83 -9.57
N LEU A 236 14.35 -6.95 -9.01
CA LEU A 236 14.39 -5.55 -9.40
C LEU A 236 14.86 -5.38 -10.85
N ALA A 237 15.84 -6.16 -11.31
CA ALA A 237 16.31 -6.12 -12.69
C ALA A 237 15.24 -6.58 -13.69
N GLN A 238 14.52 -7.66 -13.36
CA GLN A 238 13.40 -8.18 -14.17
C GLN A 238 12.33 -7.11 -14.39
N HIS A 239 11.97 -6.38 -13.34
CA HIS A 239 10.90 -5.37 -13.36
C HIS A 239 11.33 -3.97 -13.81
N ARG A 240 12.63 -3.70 -13.91
CA ARG A 240 13.18 -2.53 -14.61
C ARG A 240 13.20 -2.70 -16.14
N GLY A 241 13.13 -3.94 -16.63
CA GLY A 241 13.43 -4.30 -18.02
C GLY A 241 12.27 -4.83 -18.88
N SER A 242 11.04 -4.88 -18.36
CA SER A 242 9.96 -5.64 -19.00
C SER A 242 8.64 -4.87 -19.03
N SER A 243 8.43 -4.07 -20.08
CA SER A 243 7.05 -3.83 -20.52
C SER A 243 6.55 -5.12 -21.20
N PRO A 244 5.38 -5.67 -20.84
CA PRO A 244 4.80 -6.81 -21.55
C PRO A 244 4.29 -6.32 -22.90
N VAL A 245 5.19 -6.13 -23.87
CA VAL A 245 4.80 -5.90 -25.26
C VAL A 245 4.63 -7.24 -25.93
N SER A 246 3.36 -7.59 -26.08
CA SER A 246 2.74 -8.35 -27.16
C SER A 246 3.68 -9.13 -28.09
N ILE A 247 3.54 -10.45 -28.04
CA ILE A 247 3.92 -11.33 -29.15
C ILE A 247 3.25 -10.79 -30.43
N SER A 248 4.04 -10.67 -31.51
CA SER A 248 3.69 -10.44 -32.92
C SER A 248 3.57 -9.00 -33.45
N SER A 249 4.72 -8.39 -33.75
CA SER A 249 4.88 -7.62 -35.00
C SER A 249 6.37 -7.43 -35.35
N PRO A 250 6.88 -7.88 -36.52
CA PRO A 250 8.32 -7.88 -36.82
C PRO A 250 8.90 -6.54 -37.30
N SER A 251 8.16 -5.43 -37.30
CA SER A 251 8.62 -4.18 -37.94
C SER A 251 8.38 -2.93 -37.11
N ALA A 252 9.02 -2.83 -35.95
CA ALA A 252 9.38 -1.55 -35.34
C ALA A 252 10.39 -1.81 -34.21
N THR A 253 11.62 -1.34 -34.36
CA THR A 253 12.58 -1.20 -33.25
C THR A 253 12.07 -0.11 -32.30
N LYS A 254 11.04 -0.41 -31.51
CA LYS A 254 10.64 0.41 -30.37
C LYS A 254 11.65 0.18 -29.26
N LYS A 255 12.46 1.21 -28.99
CA LYS A 255 13.41 1.26 -27.88
C LYS A 255 12.64 0.90 -26.60
N LYS A 256 13.00 -0.22 -25.95
CA LYS A 256 12.41 -0.60 -24.66
C LYS A 256 12.76 0.50 -23.66
N GLU A 257 11.78 1.32 -23.29
CA GLU A 257 11.95 2.27 -22.20
C GLU A 257 12.14 1.48 -20.90
N LYS A 258 13.23 1.80 -20.20
CA LYS A 258 13.57 1.19 -18.93
C LYS A 258 12.61 1.76 -17.88
N LYS A 259 11.82 0.90 -17.25
CA LYS A 259 10.95 1.31 -16.15
C LYS A 259 11.75 1.50 -14.87
N GLU A 260 11.38 2.49 -14.07
CA GLU A 260 11.91 2.69 -12.73
C GLU A 260 11.08 1.93 -11.70
N ILE A 261 11.68 1.59 -10.55
CA ILE A 261 10.98 0.87 -9.48
C ILE A 261 10.34 1.88 -8.54
N PHE A 262 9.05 1.71 -8.27
CA PHE A 262 8.33 2.43 -7.23
C PHE A 262 7.81 1.43 -6.20
N ARG A 263 8.15 1.58 -4.91
CA ARG A 263 7.71 0.61 -3.88
C ARG A 263 6.43 1.07 -3.20
N LEU A 264 5.49 0.16 -2.99
CA LEU A 264 4.27 0.40 -2.23
C LEU A 264 4.33 -0.40 -0.92
N PHE A 265 3.84 0.21 0.15
CA PHE A 265 3.58 -0.43 1.43
C PHE A 265 2.14 -0.10 1.84
N ASN A 266 1.22 -0.99 1.53
CA ASN A 266 -0.20 -0.80 1.81
C ASN A 266 -0.58 -1.46 3.13
N LEU A 267 -0.93 -0.67 4.15
CA LEU A 267 -1.38 -1.13 5.47
C LEU A 267 -0.37 -2.08 6.15
N ALA A 268 0.93 -1.86 5.96
CA ALA A 268 1.96 -2.81 6.40
C ALA A 268 3.09 -2.17 7.21
N PHE A 269 3.38 -0.88 7.03
CA PHE A 269 4.63 -0.29 7.54
C PHE A 269 4.64 -0.16 9.07
N HIS A 270 3.46 -0.03 9.68
CA HIS A 270 3.29 -0.05 11.14
C HIS A 270 3.75 -1.38 11.79
N HIS A 271 3.77 -2.49 11.05
CA HIS A 271 4.21 -3.77 11.60
C HIS A 271 5.69 -3.81 11.96
N PHE A 272 6.53 -3.03 11.29
CA PHE A 272 7.97 -3.15 11.45
C PHE A 272 8.47 -2.43 12.71
N PRO A 273 9.34 -3.04 13.53
CA PRO A 273 10.09 -2.33 14.56
C PRO A 273 11.17 -1.45 13.91
N ASP A 274 11.63 -0.41 14.62
CA ASP A 274 12.54 0.61 14.07
C ASP A 274 13.80 0.04 13.39
N PRO A 275 14.50 -0.97 13.96
CA PRO A 275 15.68 -1.54 13.29
C PRO A 275 15.36 -2.17 11.94
N LEU A 276 14.19 -2.81 11.79
CA LEU A 276 13.76 -3.41 10.53
C LEU A 276 13.25 -2.34 9.56
N ALA A 277 12.46 -1.38 10.04
CA ALA A 277 11.98 -0.25 9.23
C ALA A 277 13.15 0.54 8.62
N ARG A 278 14.24 0.78 9.37
CA ARG A 278 15.46 1.40 8.82
C ARG A 278 16.11 0.55 7.73
N ARG A 279 16.15 -0.78 7.86
CA ARG A 279 16.71 -1.65 6.80
C ARG A 279 15.85 -1.61 5.54
N ILE A 280 14.53 -1.68 5.69
CA ILE A 280 13.56 -1.55 4.58
C ILE A 280 13.73 -0.21 3.88
N LEU A 281 13.80 0.90 4.63
CA LEU A 281 14.01 2.23 4.04
C LEU A 281 15.38 2.34 3.38
N ARG A 282 16.46 1.82 3.99
CA ARG A 282 17.80 1.81 3.37
C ARG A 282 17.78 1.10 2.01
N ASP A 283 17.20 -0.10 1.96
CA ASP A 283 17.09 -0.87 0.71
C ASP A 283 16.21 -0.17 -0.32
N THR A 284 15.09 0.40 0.12
CA THR A 284 14.18 1.19 -0.73
C THR A 284 14.90 2.38 -1.35
N LEU A 285 15.51 3.25 -0.54
CA LEU A 285 16.19 4.45 -1.01
C LEU A 285 17.37 4.13 -1.95
N SER A 286 18.01 2.99 -1.75
CA SER A 286 19.13 2.55 -2.58
C SER A 286 18.71 1.96 -3.93
N THR A 287 17.47 1.49 -4.07
CA THR A 287 17.08 0.64 -5.20
C THR A 287 15.79 1.04 -5.92
N SER A 288 15.04 2.03 -5.43
CA SER A 288 13.86 2.57 -6.09
C SER A 288 14.06 4.03 -6.54
N SER A 289 13.17 4.52 -7.42
CA SER A 289 13.02 5.95 -7.75
C SER A 289 11.98 6.63 -6.87
N GLY A 290 11.08 5.86 -6.27
CA GLY A 290 10.06 6.33 -5.35
C GLY A 290 9.56 5.25 -4.40
N PHE A 291 8.83 5.67 -3.37
CA PHE A 291 7.99 4.78 -2.58
C PHE A 291 6.76 5.51 -2.03
N ALA A 292 5.72 4.75 -1.71
CA ALA A 292 4.55 5.23 -0.99
C ALA A 292 4.20 4.29 0.17
N ILE A 293 3.83 4.89 1.30
CA ILE A 293 3.28 4.22 2.48
C ILE A 293 1.84 4.71 2.64
N PHE A 294 0.91 3.78 2.77
CA PHE A 294 -0.52 4.06 2.96
C PHE A 294 -1.02 3.36 4.22
N GLU A 295 -1.65 4.10 5.13
CA GLU A 295 -2.18 3.58 6.40
C GLU A 295 -3.62 4.09 6.61
N LEU A 296 -4.56 3.22 7.01
CA LEU A 296 -5.96 3.59 7.28
C LEU A 296 -6.19 4.05 8.73
N GLN A 297 -5.13 4.02 9.52
CA GLN A 297 -5.18 4.24 10.95
C GLN A 297 -3.97 5.06 11.38
N ALA A 298 -4.20 6.01 12.27
CA ALA A 298 -3.17 6.82 12.90
C ALA A 298 -3.35 6.84 14.44
N ARG A 299 -2.42 7.50 15.12
CA ARG A 299 -2.43 7.73 16.57
C ARG A 299 -3.32 8.91 16.95
N GLU A 300 -4.58 8.83 16.56
CA GLU A 300 -5.55 9.92 16.69
C GLU A 300 -6.88 9.38 17.25
N PRO A 301 -7.60 10.16 18.08
CA PRO A 301 -8.92 9.77 18.58
C PRO A 301 -9.92 9.43 17.46
N ALA A 302 -9.83 10.13 16.34
CA ALA A 302 -10.65 9.87 15.15
C ALA A 302 -10.40 8.46 14.60
N SER A 303 -9.13 8.04 14.45
CA SER A 303 -8.79 6.69 14.00
C SER A 303 -9.29 5.61 14.96
N PHE A 304 -9.15 5.80 16.28
CA PHE A 304 -9.68 4.84 17.25
C PHE A 304 -11.21 4.70 17.15
N LEU A 305 -11.90 5.82 16.97
CA LEU A 305 -13.34 5.81 16.73
C LEU A 305 -13.68 5.12 15.40
N ALA A 306 -12.91 5.35 14.34
CA ALA A 306 -13.07 4.66 13.06
C ALA A 306 -12.89 3.13 13.20
N CYS A 307 -11.93 2.65 13.99
CA CYS A 307 -11.78 1.22 14.30
C CYS A 307 -13.02 0.66 15.02
N CYS A 308 -13.56 1.37 16.02
CA CYS A 308 -14.79 0.97 16.70
C CYS A 308 -16.00 0.95 15.74
N LEU A 309 -16.11 1.93 14.84
CA LEU A 309 -17.16 1.97 13.82
C LEU A 309 -17.01 0.85 12.78
N LEU A 310 -15.78 0.43 12.46
CA LEU A 310 -15.55 -0.77 11.63
C LEU A 310 -16.12 -2.01 12.32
N GLY A 311 -15.87 -2.20 13.61
CA GLY A 311 -16.47 -3.29 14.38
C GLY A 311 -18.00 -3.27 14.35
N LEU A 312 -18.61 -2.09 14.52
CA LEU A 312 -20.06 -1.92 14.40
C LEU A 312 -20.56 -2.20 12.98
N GLY A 313 -19.84 -1.74 11.95
CA GLY A 313 -20.15 -2.00 10.56
C GLY A 313 -20.12 -3.50 10.22
N VAL A 314 -19.16 -4.24 10.77
CA VAL A 314 -19.06 -5.70 10.63
C VAL A 314 -20.22 -6.42 11.32
N LEU A 315 -20.63 -5.95 12.50
CA LEU A 315 -21.80 -6.47 13.21
C LEU A 315 -23.08 -6.28 12.39
N VAL A 316 -23.32 -5.07 11.87
CA VAL A 316 -24.52 -4.74 11.09
C VAL A 316 -24.50 -5.40 9.72
N GLY A 317 -23.34 -5.45 9.06
CA GLY A 317 -23.16 -6.04 7.73
C GLY A 317 -23.15 -7.56 7.71
N ALA A 318 -23.06 -8.23 8.88
CA ALA A 318 -22.92 -9.68 8.97
C ALA A 318 -23.98 -10.48 8.17
N PRO A 319 -25.28 -10.12 8.15
CA PRO A 319 -26.28 -10.82 7.34
C PRO A 319 -26.02 -10.75 5.85
N TYR A 320 -25.67 -9.55 5.36
CA TYR A 320 -25.32 -9.36 3.95
C TYR A 320 -24.10 -10.20 3.58
N HIS A 321 -23.04 -10.18 4.40
CA HIS A 321 -21.84 -10.95 4.15
C HIS A 321 -22.06 -12.46 4.27
N ALA A 322 -22.86 -12.93 5.23
CA ALA A 322 -23.18 -14.34 5.36
C ALA A 322 -23.95 -14.87 4.15
N TRP A 323 -24.89 -14.08 3.62
CA TRP A 323 -25.61 -14.38 2.39
C TRP A 323 -24.68 -14.34 1.16
N ARG A 324 -23.89 -13.27 1.01
CA ARG A 324 -22.96 -13.05 -0.12
C ARG A 324 -21.89 -14.15 -0.20
N LEU A 325 -21.31 -14.52 0.94
CA LEU A 325 -20.25 -15.52 1.05
C LEU A 325 -20.78 -16.95 1.23
N ARG A 326 -22.12 -17.13 1.27
CA ARG A 326 -22.79 -18.42 1.54
C ARG A 326 -22.23 -19.13 2.78
N SER A 327 -21.95 -18.36 3.83
CA SER A 327 -21.23 -18.82 5.02
C SER A 327 -21.89 -18.33 6.31
N TRP A 328 -22.75 -19.17 6.89
CA TRP A 328 -23.40 -18.92 8.18
C TRP A 328 -22.42 -18.76 9.36
N ALA A 329 -21.19 -19.24 9.21
CA ALA A 329 -20.12 -19.01 10.19
C ALA A 329 -19.87 -17.51 10.44
N VAL A 330 -20.09 -16.64 9.44
CA VAL A 330 -19.95 -15.18 9.61
C VAL A 330 -20.97 -14.67 10.64
N LEU A 331 -22.24 -15.10 10.57
CA LEU A 331 -23.24 -14.70 11.58
C LEU A 331 -22.88 -15.23 12.96
N PHE A 332 -22.45 -16.49 13.05
CA PHE A 332 -22.08 -17.09 14.33
C PHE A 332 -20.94 -16.31 15.01
N PHE A 333 -19.87 -16.00 14.26
CA PHE A 333 -18.70 -15.31 14.79
C PHE A 333 -18.82 -13.78 14.84
N CYS A 334 -19.92 -13.21 14.36
CA CYS A 334 -20.27 -11.80 14.57
C CYS A 334 -21.26 -11.63 15.72
N TRP A 335 -22.26 -12.50 15.86
CA TRP A 335 -23.40 -12.25 16.78
C TRP A 335 -23.46 -13.17 17.98
N VAL A 336 -23.05 -14.44 17.86
CA VAL A 336 -23.13 -15.41 18.96
C VAL A 336 -21.84 -15.36 19.79
N ILE A 337 -20.70 -15.48 19.11
CA ILE A 337 -19.37 -15.34 19.71
C ILE A 337 -18.64 -14.29 18.88
N PRO A 338 -18.67 -13.00 19.24
CA PRO A 338 -18.29 -11.87 18.38
C PRO A 338 -16.76 -11.73 18.18
N VAL A 339 -16.09 -12.83 17.79
CA VAL A 339 -14.65 -12.90 17.57
C VAL A 339 -14.23 -12.00 16.41
N LEU A 340 -14.98 -11.99 15.30
CA LEU A 340 -14.61 -11.19 14.13
C LEU A 340 -14.59 -9.68 14.42
N PRO A 341 -15.67 -9.06 14.93
CA PRO A 341 -15.64 -7.63 15.25
C PRO A 341 -14.67 -7.32 16.40
N PHE A 342 -14.51 -8.22 17.39
CA PHE A 342 -13.54 -8.01 18.47
C PHE A 342 -12.10 -7.95 17.95
N VAL A 343 -11.70 -8.92 17.14
CA VAL A 343 -10.34 -8.99 16.57
C VAL A 343 -10.08 -7.79 15.67
N LEU A 344 -11.02 -7.44 14.78
CA LEU A 344 -10.87 -6.27 13.89
C LEU A 344 -10.73 -4.96 14.66
N VAL A 345 -11.48 -4.77 15.75
CA VAL A 345 -11.36 -3.57 16.59
C VAL A 345 -10.04 -3.59 17.36
N PHE A 346 -9.73 -4.70 18.04
CA PHE A 346 -8.51 -4.81 18.84
C PHE A 346 -7.25 -4.61 17.97
N ASP A 347 -7.16 -5.33 16.86
CA ASP A 347 -6.03 -5.22 15.94
C ASP A 347 -5.99 -3.83 15.34
N GLY A 348 -7.11 -3.25 14.92
CA GLY A 348 -7.16 -1.86 14.45
C GLY A 348 -6.65 -0.83 15.48
N LEU A 349 -6.99 -0.98 16.75
CA LEU A 349 -6.46 -0.13 17.83
C LEU A 349 -4.95 -0.34 18.04
N VAL A 350 -4.48 -1.59 17.96
CA VAL A 350 -3.05 -1.92 18.02
C VAL A 350 -2.30 -1.34 16.82
N SER A 351 -2.82 -1.50 15.61
CA SER A 351 -2.28 -0.92 14.38
C SER A 351 -2.20 0.60 14.50
N SER A 352 -3.25 1.26 15.02
CA SER A 352 -3.25 2.70 15.31
C SER A 352 -2.07 3.11 16.18
N VAL A 353 -1.83 2.45 17.32
CA VAL A 353 -0.70 2.81 18.22
C VAL A 353 0.67 2.42 17.65
N ARG A 354 0.72 1.54 16.66
CA ARG A 354 1.92 1.17 15.91
C ARG A 354 2.21 2.09 14.72
N THR A 355 1.21 2.83 14.21
CA THR A 355 1.39 3.70 13.04
C THR A 355 2.34 4.86 13.33
N ARG A 356 3.28 5.06 12.42
CA ARG A 356 4.25 6.15 12.48
C ARG A 356 3.68 7.44 11.89
N THR A 357 4.07 8.57 12.47
CA THR A 357 3.83 9.87 11.85
C THR A 357 4.80 10.08 10.67
N PRO A 358 4.51 11.03 9.76
CA PRO A 358 5.44 11.41 8.70
C PRO A 358 6.83 11.77 9.24
N ASP A 359 6.90 12.57 10.31
CA ASP A 359 8.16 12.98 10.95
C ASP A 359 8.97 11.79 11.48
N GLU A 360 8.29 10.77 12.05
CA GLU A 360 8.96 9.56 12.52
C GLU A 360 9.50 8.73 11.35
N VAL A 361 8.78 8.63 10.23
CA VAL A 361 9.28 7.96 9.03
C VAL A 361 10.47 8.72 8.45
N GLU A 362 10.41 10.05 8.39
CA GLU A 362 11.52 10.88 7.92
C GLU A 362 12.75 10.77 8.84
N ALA A 363 12.54 10.70 10.16
CA ALA A 363 13.62 10.42 11.12
C ALA A 363 14.25 9.03 10.89
N LEU A 364 13.45 8.02 10.55
CA LEU A 364 13.97 6.70 10.17
C LEU A 364 14.74 6.77 8.85
N MET A 365 14.29 7.55 7.86
CA MET A 365 15.03 7.77 6.62
C MET A 365 16.41 8.38 6.92
N ARG A 366 16.47 9.50 7.64
CA ARG A 366 17.73 10.19 8.00
C ARG A 366 18.72 9.29 8.75
N THR A 367 18.21 8.35 9.55
CA THR A 367 19.03 7.44 10.37
C THR A 367 19.21 6.04 9.74
N CYS A 368 18.67 5.81 8.54
CA CYS A 368 18.80 4.51 7.88
C CYS A 368 20.19 4.31 7.26
N GLY A 369 20.97 5.36 7.03
CA GLY A 369 22.32 5.27 6.46
C GLY A 369 22.37 5.17 4.92
N ALA A 370 21.27 5.51 4.23
CA ALA A 370 21.26 5.79 2.80
C ALA A 370 21.18 7.32 2.56
N ASP A 371 21.53 7.76 1.35
CA ASP A 371 21.40 9.17 0.96
C ASP A 371 19.92 9.58 0.89
N CYS A 372 19.55 10.54 1.74
CA CYS A 372 18.20 11.09 1.84
C CYS A 372 18.10 12.51 1.24
N GLU A 373 19.22 13.19 0.94
CA GLU A 373 19.19 14.59 0.48
C GLU A 373 18.60 14.71 -0.92
N ALA A 374 18.80 13.68 -1.74
CA ALA A 374 18.25 13.55 -3.07
C ALA A 374 16.74 13.24 -3.09
N TRP A 375 16.07 13.11 -1.95
CA TRP A 375 14.67 12.74 -1.85
C TRP A 375 13.78 13.93 -1.48
N GLU A 376 12.60 13.97 -2.09
CA GLU A 376 11.49 14.83 -1.70
C GLU A 376 10.43 13.96 -1.04
N VAL A 377 10.01 14.31 0.18
CA VAL A 377 8.98 13.58 0.94
C VAL A 377 7.77 14.48 1.06
N ARG A 378 6.61 13.95 0.66
CA ARG A 378 5.30 14.57 0.83
C ARG A 378 4.41 13.65 1.63
N SER A 379 3.54 14.22 2.45
CA SER A 379 2.63 13.46 3.29
C SER A 379 1.32 14.20 3.48
N GLY A 380 0.25 13.45 3.75
CA GLY A 380 -1.06 14.01 4.00
C GLY A 380 -2.06 12.99 4.52
N SER A 381 -3.32 13.40 4.58
CA SER A 381 -4.43 12.56 4.99
C SER A 381 -5.67 12.90 4.16
N ASP A 382 -6.24 11.91 3.49
CA ASP A 382 -7.42 12.08 2.63
C ASP A 382 -8.61 11.34 3.28
N MET A 383 -9.70 12.05 3.56
CA MET A 383 -10.85 11.49 4.29
C MET A 383 -11.62 10.48 3.42
N HIS A 384 -11.81 9.26 3.93
CA HIS A 384 -12.60 8.22 3.27
C HIS A 384 -13.90 7.90 4.02
N LEU A 385 -14.03 8.23 5.31
CA LEU A 385 -15.24 8.01 6.10
C LEU A 385 -15.51 9.24 6.97
N TRP A 386 -16.56 10.00 6.66
CA TRP A 386 -16.86 11.20 7.44
C TRP A 386 -17.42 10.83 8.83
N PRO A 387 -16.98 11.50 9.93
CA PRO A 387 -15.93 12.51 10.03
C PRO A 387 -14.58 11.95 10.54
N VAL A 388 -14.37 10.64 10.55
CA VAL A 388 -13.33 10.01 11.40
C VAL A 388 -12.31 9.13 10.67
N GLY A 389 -12.61 8.64 9.47
CA GLY A 389 -11.72 7.74 8.72
C GLY A 389 -10.93 8.48 7.66
N TYR A 390 -9.62 8.40 7.77
CA TYR A 390 -8.65 9.05 6.89
C TYR A 390 -7.64 8.02 6.39
N LEU A 391 -7.30 8.13 5.11
CA LEU A 391 -6.16 7.45 4.53
C LEU A 391 -4.95 8.36 4.73
N HIS A 392 -4.05 7.99 5.64
CA HIS A 392 -2.80 8.67 5.86
C HIS A 392 -1.76 8.15 4.87
N TRP A 393 -1.01 9.05 4.27
CA TRP A 393 -0.08 8.70 3.20
C TRP A 393 1.24 9.45 3.30
N ILE A 394 2.30 8.77 2.88
CA ILE A 394 3.64 9.35 2.69
C ILE A 394 4.10 8.89 1.31
N VAL A 395 4.42 9.85 0.43
CA VAL A 395 5.00 9.60 -0.89
C VAL A 395 6.37 10.25 -0.93
N ALA A 396 7.39 9.49 -1.28
CA ALA A 396 8.73 10.00 -1.46
C ALA A 396 9.24 9.67 -2.86
N THR A 397 9.81 10.66 -3.53
CA THR A 397 10.38 10.55 -4.87
C THR A 397 11.79 11.14 -4.88
N LYS A 398 12.62 10.69 -5.82
CA LYS A 398 13.90 11.35 -6.07
C LYS A 398 13.66 12.71 -6.71
N LYS A 399 14.36 13.73 -6.24
CA LYS A 399 14.39 15.05 -6.86
C LYS A 399 14.92 14.91 -8.28
N ASP A 400 14.22 15.48 -9.26
CA ASP A 400 14.74 15.58 -10.61
C ASP A 400 16.05 16.38 -10.56
N VAL A 401 17.14 15.74 -10.99
CA VAL A 401 18.42 16.44 -11.14
C VAL A 401 18.25 17.43 -12.30
N PRO A 402 18.42 18.75 -12.10
CA PRO A 402 18.34 19.70 -13.20
C PRO A 402 19.41 19.33 -14.25
N GLY A 403 18.99 18.89 -15.43
CA GLY A 403 19.90 18.65 -16.56
C GLY A 403 19.78 17.31 -17.30
N ARG A 404 18.78 16.47 -17.03
CA ARG A 404 18.52 15.26 -17.84
C ARG A 404 17.26 15.45 -18.71
N GLN A 405 17.36 16.31 -19.72
CA GLN A 405 16.45 16.35 -20.88
C GLN A 405 17.12 15.70 -22.08
#